data_AF-A0A3S2UPT6-F1
#
_entry.id   AF-A0A3S2UPT6-F1
#
_cell.length_a   1.000
_cell.length_b   1.000
_cell.length_c   1.000
_cell.angle_alpha   90.00
_cell.angle_beta   90.00
_cell.angle_gamma   90.00
#
_symmetry.space_group_name_H-M   'P 1'
#
loop_
_entity.id
_entity.type
_entity.pdbx_description
1 polymer ?
#
loop_
_entity_poly.entity_id
_entity_poly.type
_entity_poly.pdbx_seq_one_letter_code
_entity_poly.pdbx_strand_id
1 'polypeptide(L)' 'MPDNYEETSVADLPLWADPEANEVLRQVCSKHKVPVDVITELVALQRERQHQERAAGINARFEEILGGME' A
#
# COMPACT_ATOMS: atom_id res chain seq x y z
N MET A 1 22.31 -1.09 5.08
CA MET A 1 21.11 -1.09 5.93
C MET A 1 20.03 -1.77 5.12
N PRO A 2 19.51 -2.95 5.50
CA PRO A 2 18.41 -3.55 4.77
C PRO A 2 17.11 -2.97 5.32
N ASP A 3 16.36 -2.35 4.41
CA ASP A 3 14.99 -1.87 4.60
C ASP A 3 14.09 -3.10 4.84
N ASN A 4 13.37 -3.14 5.95
CA ASN A 4 12.66 -4.31 6.47
C ASN A 4 11.28 -4.51 5.79
N TYR A 5 11.26 -4.72 4.47
CA TYR A 5 10.03 -4.92 3.69
C TYR A 5 9.42 -6.34 3.80
N GLU A 6 9.86 -7.16 4.75
CA GLU A 6 9.57 -8.60 4.78
C GLU A 6 8.18 -9.00 5.33
N GLU A 7 7.32 -8.08 5.74
CA GLU A 7 6.03 -8.46 6.38
C GLU A 7 4.75 -8.02 5.65
N THR A 8 4.86 -7.25 4.56
CA THR A 8 3.67 -6.92 3.75
C THR A 8 3.60 -7.77 2.48
N SER A 9 2.49 -8.48 2.31
CA SER A 9 2.16 -9.37 1.17
C SER A 9 2.04 -8.67 -0.20
N VAL A 10 2.56 -7.45 -0.38
CA VAL A 10 2.59 -6.75 -1.68
C VAL A 10 3.96 -6.77 -2.36
N ALA A 11 5.00 -7.28 -1.70
CA ALA A 11 6.34 -7.41 -2.29
C ALA A 11 6.37 -8.33 -3.53
N ASP A 12 5.40 -9.24 -3.65
CA ASP A 12 5.17 -10.12 -4.80
C ASP A 12 4.47 -9.41 -5.97
N LEU A 13 3.88 -8.22 -5.75
CA LEU A 13 3.22 -7.48 -6.81
C LEU A 13 4.24 -6.79 -7.71
N PRO A 14 4.01 -6.75 -9.04
CA PRO A 14 4.94 -6.19 -10.01
C PRO A 14 5.26 -4.71 -9.74
N LEU A 15 4.35 -3.96 -9.11
CA LEU A 15 4.56 -2.56 -8.75
C LEU A 15 5.65 -2.37 -7.67
N TRP A 16 5.86 -3.36 -6.79
CA TRP A 16 6.88 -3.33 -5.74
C TRP A 16 8.11 -4.18 -6.09
N ALA A 17 7.93 -5.30 -6.79
CA ALA A 17 8.99 -6.22 -7.18
C ALA A 17 9.88 -5.66 -8.30
N ASP A 18 9.31 -4.88 -9.22
CA ASP A 18 10.08 -4.23 -10.28
C ASP A 18 10.70 -2.91 -9.76
N PRO A 19 12.03 -2.74 -9.87
CA PRO A 19 12.70 -1.58 -9.32
C PRO A 19 12.34 -0.27 -10.04
N GLU A 20 12.06 -0.30 -11.35
CA GLU A 20 11.63 0.89 -12.09
C GLU A 20 10.20 1.29 -11.69
N ALA A 21 9.29 0.32 -11.57
CA ALA A 21 7.94 0.57 -11.08
C ALA A 21 7.91 1.09 -9.64
N ASN A 22 8.76 0.54 -8.77
CA ASN A 22 8.89 0.95 -7.38
C ASN A 22 9.40 2.40 -7.28
N GLU A 23 10.34 2.80 -8.14
CA GLU A 23 10.81 4.18 -8.22
C GLU A 23 9.70 5.14 -8.67
N VAL A 24 8.91 4.76 -9.68
CA VAL A 24 7.74 5.55 -10.10
C VAL A 24 6.72 5.68 -8.97
N LEU A 25 6.45 4.59 -8.24
CA LEU A 25 5.58 4.60 -7.06
C LEU A 25 6.08 5.62 -6.02
N ARG A 26 7.37 5.58 -5.68
CA ARG A 26 7.98 6.53 -4.73
C ARG A 26 7.92 7.97 -5.22
N GLN A 27 8.14 8.22 -6.50
CA GLN A 27 8.04 9.56 -7.08
C GLN A 27 6.61 10.12 -7.01
N VAL A 28 5.61 9.30 -7.34
CA VAL A 28 4.19 9.69 -7.25
C VAL A 28 3.79 9.91 -5.80
N CYS A 29 4.15 9.00 -4.89
CA CYS A 29 3.92 9.15 -3.46
C CYS A 29 4.51 10.46 -2.94
N SER A 30 5.78 10.74 -3.26
CA SER A 30 6.45 12.00 -2.90
C SER A 30 5.77 13.24 -3.49
N LYS A 31 5.29 13.16 -4.75
CA LYS A 31 4.59 14.27 -5.41
C LYS A 31 3.28 14.61 -4.73
N HIS A 32 2.56 13.61 -4.24
CA HIS A 32 1.27 13.77 -3.57
C HIS A 32 1.39 13.88 -2.05
N LYS A 33 2.62 13.86 -1.50
CA LYS A 33 2.90 13.83 -0.05
C LYS A 33 2.23 12.66 0.66
N VAL A 34 2.07 11.55 -0.05
CA VAL A 34 1.53 10.30 0.50
C VAL A 34 2.71 9.41 0.87
N PRO A 35 2.78 8.85 2.09
CA PRO A 35 3.81 7.87 2.43
C PRO A 35 3.65 6.61 1.58
N VAL A 36 4.75 6.06 1.07
CA VAL A 36 4.72 4.78 0.34
C VAL A 36 4.21 3.63 1.21
N ASP A 37 4.45 3.72 2.52
CA ASP A 37 3.98 2.79 3.54
C ASP A 37 2.44 2.72 3.61
N VAL A 38 1.78 3.89 3.55
CA VAL A 38 0.31 4.00 3.50
C VAL A 38 -0.25 3.31 2.25
N ILE A 39 0.33 3.54 1.07
CA ILE A 39 -0.11 2.86 -0.16
C ILE A 39 0.11 1.34 -0.07
N THR A 40 1.22 0.94 0.55
CA THR A 40 1.61 -0.46 0.77
C THR A 40 0.60 -1.17 1.68
N GLU A 41 0.19 -0.54 2.80
CA GLU A 41 -0.89 -1.03 3.67
C GLU A 41 -2.24 -1.11 2.96
N LEU A 42 -2.62 -0.06 2.22
CA LEU A 42 -3.90 -0.01 1.50
C LEU A 42 -4.03 -1.16 0.50
N VAL A 43 -2.96 -1.43 -0.26
CA VAL A 43 -2.97 -2.51 -1.25
C VAL A 43 -2.89 -3.89 -0.59
N ALA A 44 -2.18 -4.04 0.53
CA ALA A 44 -2.19 -5.27 1.32
C ALA A 44 -3.60 -5.58 1.85
N LEU A 45 -4.28 -4.59 2.42
CA LEU A 45 -5.66 -4.70 2.90
C LEU A 45 -6.63 -5.05 1.76
N GLN A 46 -6.44 -4.43 0.59
CA GLN A 46 -7.27 -4.69 -0.58
C GLN A 46 -7.09 -6.13 -1.09
N ARG A 47 -5.85 -6.68 -1.08
CA ARG A 47 -5.55 -8.07 -1.44
C ARG A 47 -6.19 -9.06 -0.47
N GLU A 48 -6.09 -8.80 0.84
CA GLU A 48 -6.70 -9.65 1.88
C GLU A 48 -8.24 -9.72 1.73
N ARG A 49 -8.87 -8.60 1.36
CA ARG A 49 -10.32 -8.49 1.26
C ARG A 49 -10.87 -8.71 -0.15
N GLN A 50 -10.02 -8.91 -1.16
CA GLN A 50 -10.41 -9.16 -2.55
C GLN A 50 -11.30 -10.40 -2.71
N HIS A 51 -11.18 -11.36 -1.80
CA HIS A 51 -11.97 -12.59 -1.76
C HIS A 51 -13.32 -12.46 -1.04
N GLN A 52 -13.59 -11.34 -0.35
CA GLN A 52 -14.86 -11.10 0.33
C GLN A 52 -15.82 -10.31 -0.59
N GLU A 53 -16.77 -11.02 -1.20
CA GLU A 53 -17.78 -10.48 -2.14
C GLU A 53 -18.66 -9.34 -1.56
N ARG A 54 -18.63 -9.10 -0.24
CA ARG A 54 -19.27 -7.94 0.39
C ARG A 54 -18.21 -7.03 1.02
N ALA A 55 -17.73 -6.07 0.24
CA ALA A 55 -16.81 -5.02 0.69
C ALA A 55 -17.47 -3.98 1.63
N ALA A 56 -18.29 -4.42 2.58
CA ALA A 56 -18.85 -3.54 3.60
C ALA A 56 -17.77 -3.26 4.65
N GLY A 57 -17.25 -2.02 4.65
CA GLY A 57 -16.29 -1.54 5.66
C GLY A 57 -14.85 -1.33 5.17
N ILE A 58 -14.56 -1.52 3.87
CA ILE A 58 -13.22 -1.22 3.33
C ILE A 58 -12.92 0.28 3.41
N ASN A 59 -13.91 1.14 3.17
CA ASN A 59 -13.76 2.59 3.29
C ASN A 59 -13.40 3.01 4.72
N ALA A 60 -13.99 2.41 5.76
CA ALA A 60 -13.68 2.75 7.14
C ALA A 60 -12.22 2.42 7.51
N ARG A 61 -11.68 1.30 7.00
CA ARG A 61 -10.27 0.94 7.17
C ARG A 61 -9.35 1.82 6.33
N PHE A 62 -9.76 2.19 5.12
CA PHE A 62 -9.03 3.17 4.30
C PHE A 62 -8.94 4.51 5.03
N GLU A 63 -10.04 4.99 5.59
CA GLU A 63 -10.06 6.23 6.38
C GLU A 63 -9.17 6.15 7.62
N GLU A 64 -9.10 5.00 8.30
CA GLU A 64 -8.19 4.79 9.43
C GLU A 64 -6.71 4.85 9.01
N ILE A 65 -6.36 4.16 7.92
CA ILE A 65 -4.99 4.16 7.37
C ILE A 65 -4.60 5.57 6.86
N LEU A 66 -5.53 6.25 6.19
CA LEU A 66 -5.33 7.61 5.70
C LEU A 66 -5.31 8.65 6.83
N GLY A 67 -6.04 8.41 7.93
CA GLY A 67 -6.06 9.25 9.12
C GLY A 67 -4.74 9.22 9.90
N GLY A 68 -3.90 8.21 9.68
CA GLY A 68 -2.52 8.18 10.20
C GLY A 68 -1.55 9.15 9.50
N MET A 69 -1.98 9.86 8.46
CA MET A 69 -1.17 10.84 7.72
C MET A 69 -1.23 12.28 8.27
N GLU A 70 -1.83 12.49 9.46
CA GLU A 70 -1.89 13.80 10.14
C GLU A 70 -0.54 14.31 10.67
#